data_AF-A0A395CWZ9-F1
#
_entry.id   AF-A0A395CWZ9-F1
#
_cell.length_a   1.000
_cell.length_b   1.000
_cell.length_c   1.000
_cell.angle_alpha   90.00
_cell.angle_beta   90.00
_cell.angle_gamma   90.00
#
_symmetry.space_group_name_H-M   'P 1'
#
loop_
_entity.id
_entity.type
_entity.pdbx_description
1 polymer ?
#
loop_
_entity_poly.entity_id
_entity_poly.type
_entity_poly.pdbx_seq_one_letter_code
_entity_poly.pdbx_strand_id
1 'polypeptide(L)'
;MPERHFAMAVSFAKIFFDTREQFACAIRDAATARIEAGSSTRGRPNRLAIPRRAIDLHIDDALYMIARDGVDKLEDNVRSAIDEVVREALDTARKGSS
;
A
#
# COMPACT_ATOMS: atom_id res chain seq x y z
N MET A 1 30.80 21.76 8.07
CA MET A 1 30.32 20.86 6.99
C MET A 1 29.49 19.66 7.46
N PRO A 2 29.74 19.02 8.62
CA PRO A 2 28.94 17.88 9.11
C PRO A 2 27.45 18.19 9.35
N GLU A 3 27.14 19.34 9.95
CA GLU A 3 25.75 19.75 10.23
C GLU A 3 24.90 19.92 8.97
N ARG A 4 25.50 20.39 7.88
CA ARG A 4 24.82 20.54 6.58
C ARG A 4 24.47 19.18 5.98
N HIS A 5 25.36 18.19 6.09
CA HIS A 5 25.08 16.82 5.62
C HIS A 5 24.01 16.15 6.46
N PHE A 6 24.03 16.34 7.79
CA PHE A 6 22.98 15.85 8.67
C PHE A 6 21.62 16.45 8.35
N ALA A 7 21.54 17.78 8.18
CA ALA A 7 20.30 18.46 7.81
C ALA A 7 19.75 17.97 6.46
N MET A 8 20.61 17.74 5.47
CA MET A 8 20.19 17.16 4.20
C MET A 8 19.69 15.72 4.36
N ALA A 9 20.37 14.88 5.14
CA ALA A 9 19.93 13.50 5.41
C ALA A 9 18.55 13.46 6.09
N VAL A 10 18.31 14.35 7.07
CA VAL A 10 16.99 14.49 7.72
C VAL A 10 15.91 14.94 6.72
N SER A 11 16.21 15.90 5.86
CA SER A 11 15.29 16.34 4.81
C SER A 11 14.97 15.22 3.82
N PHE A 12 15.96 14.45 3.39
CA PHE A 12 15.74 13.29 2.52
C PHE A 12 14.91 12.20 3.20
N ALA A 13 15.18 11.92 4.48
CA ALA A 13 14.38 10.96 5.25
C ALA A 13 12.91 11.39 5.35
N LYS A 14 12.64 12.69 5.56
CA LYS A 14 11.27 13.24 5.55
C LYS A 14 10.59 13.07 4.20
N ILE A 15 11.26 13.44 3.10
CA ILE A 15 10.71 13.29 1.74
C ILE A 15 10.39 11.81 1.45
N PHE A 16 11.30 10.90 1.83
CA PHE A 16 11.08 9.47 1.67
C PHE A 16 9.88 8.98 2.47
N PHE A 17 9.75 9.41 3.73
CA PHE A 17 8.61 9.06 4.58
C PHE A 17 7.28 9.58 4.03
N ASP A 18 7.24 10.85 3.61
CA ASP A 18 6.04 11.46 3.03
C ASP A 18 5.64 10.76 1.72
N THR A 19 6.63 10.40 0.90
CA THR A 19 6.42 9.66 -0.34
C THR A 19 5.93 8.23 -0.07
N ARG A 20 6.46 7.56 0.97
CA ARG A 20 5.96 6.26 1.44
C ARG A 20 4.50 6.36 1.87
N GLU A 21 4.12 7.39 2.61
CA GLU A 21 2.74 7.57 3.07
C GLU A 21 1.77 7.86 1.90
N GLN A 22 2.19 8.69 0.94
CA GLN A 22 1.41 8.91 -0.28
C GLN A 22 1.23 7.63 -1.10
N PHE A 23 2.30 6.84 -1.25
CA PHE A 23 2.25 5.54 -1.92
C PHE A 23 1.32 4.57 -1.17
N ALA A 24 1.34 4.60 0.16
CA ALA A 24 0.44 3.81 0.99
C ALA A 24 -1.04 4.12 0.75
N CYS A 25 -1.36 5.41 0.66
CA CYS A 25 -2.70 5.87 0.33
C CYS A 25 -3.12 5.41 -1.08
N ALA A 26 -2.24 5.54 -2.08
CA ALA A 26 -2.53 5.09 -3.43
C ALA A 26 -2.83 3.58 -3.52
N ILE A 27 -2.05 2.73 -2.84
CA ILE A 27 -2.28 1.29 -2.78
C ILE A 27 -3.62 0.98 -2.08
N ARG A 28 -3.92 1.65 -0.96
CA ARG A 28 -5.19 1.50 -0.24
C ARG A 28 -6.38 1.86 -1.12
N ASP A 29 -6.32 3.00 -1.79
CA ASP A 29 -7.41 3.52 -2.61
C ASP A 29 -7.66 2.59 -3.81
N ALA A 30 -6.58 2.11 -4.45
CA ALA A 30 -6.67 1.14 -5.54
C ALA A 30 -7.25 -0.21 -5.09
N ALA A 31 -6.80 -0.74 -3.95
CA ALA A 31 -7.33 -1.97 -3.36
C ALA A 31 -8.82 -1.83 -2.99
N THR A 32 -9.21 -0.69 -2.42
CA THR A 32 -10.60 -0.38 -2.08
C THR A 32 -11.46 -0.35 -3.35
N ALA A 33 -11.05 0.39 -4.37
CA ALA A 33 -11.75 0.46 -5.64
C ALA A 33 -11.91 -0.92 -6.31
N ARG A 34 -10.90 -1.79 -6.20
CA ARG A 34 -10.94 -3.15 -6.74
C ARG A 34 -11.93 -4.06 -5.99
N ILE A 35 -11.98 -3.96 -4.66
CA ILE A 35 -12.97 -4.67 -3.83
C ILE A 35 -14.38 -4.21 -4.18
N GLU A 36 -14.59 -2.89 -4.30
CA GLU A 36 -15.88 -2.31 -4.66
C GLU A 36 -16.34 -2.76 -6.06
N ALA A 37 -15.43 -2.80 -7.04
CA ALA A 37 -15.73 -3.26 -8.40
C ALA A 37 -16.10 -4.75 -8.46
N GLY A 38 -15.54 -5.59 -7.58
CA GLY A 38 -15.86 -7.02 -7.49
C GLY A 38 -17.17 -7.33 -6.73
N SER A 39 -17.70 -6.36 -5.99
CA SER A 39 -18.90 -6.52 -5.17
C SER A 39 -20.18 -6.27 -5.99
N SER A 40 -20.77 -7.33 -6.54
CA SER A 40 -22.03 -7.31 -7.31
C SER A 40 -23.29 -7.00 -6.48
N THR A 41 -23.17 -6.87 -5.16
CA THR A 41 -24.28 -6.52 -4.25
C THR A 41 -24.59 -5.03 -4.30
N ARG A 42 -25.45 -4.64 -5.25
CA ARG A 42 -26.27 -3.41 -5.18
C ARG A 42 -26.88 -3.28 -3.77
N GLY A 43 -26.38 -2.35 -2.96
CA GLY A 43 -27.17 -1.81 -1.84
C GLY A 43 -26.66 -2.00 -0.41
N ARG A 44 -25.46 -2.55 -0.16
CA ARG A 44 -24.83 -2.41 1.17
C ARG A 44 -23.41 -1.86 1.04
N PRO A 45 -23.10 -0.67 1.60
CA PRO A 45 -21.74 -0.22 1.76
C PRO A 45 -21.11 -1.02 2.90
N ASN A 46 -20.85 -2.31 2.69
CA ASN A 46 -19.93 -3.03 3.55
C ASN A 46 -18.54 -2.59 3.10
N ARG A 47 -18.18 -1.34 3.45
CA ARG A 47 -16.85 -0.79 3.24
C ARG A 47 -15.90 -1.67 4.03
N LEU A 48 -15.33 -2.65 3.34
CA LEU A 48 -14.24 -3.46 3.84
C LEU A 48 -13.12 -2.50 4.22
N ALA A 49 -12.98 -2.25 5.52
CA ALA A 49 -11.92 -1.41 6.02
C ALA A 49 -10.62 -2.20 5.86
N ILE A 50 -9.77 -1.79 4.92
CA ILE A 50 -8.44 -2.36 4.76
C ILE A 50 -7.60 -1.90 5.96
N PRO A 51 -7.19 -2.81 6.86
CA PRO A 51 -6.44 -2.42 8.04
C PRO A 51 -5.08 -1.85 7.64
N ARG A 52 -4.65 -0.78 8.33
CA ARG A 52 -3.35 -0.12 8.06
C ARG A 52 -2.17 -1.09 8.13
N ARG A 53 -2.25 -2.11 8.99
CA ARG A 53 -1.23 -3.16 9.12
C ARG A 53 -1.06 -4.00 7.85
N ALA A 54 -2.15 -4.39 7.18
CA ALA A 54 -2.07 -5.13 5.92
C ALA A 54 -1.38 -4.29 4.84
N ILE A 55 -1.68 -2.99 4.83
CA ILE A 55 -1.07 -2.04 3.90
C ILE A 55 0.43 -1.87 4.17
N ASP A 56 0.82 -1.64 5.42
CA ASP A 56 2.23 -1.41 5.79
C ASP A 56 3.13 -2.61 5.47
N LEU A 57 2.64 -3.85 5.65
CA LEU A 57 3.39 -5.07 5.33
C LEU A 57 3.74 -5.16 3.84
N HIS A 58 2.76 -4.91 2.96
CA HIS A 58 2.94 -5.09 1.52
C HIS A 58 3.60 -3.89 0.83
N ILE A 59 3.59 -2.72 1.46
CA ILE A 59 4.27 -1.53 0.94
C ILE A 59 5.78 -1.67 1.00
N ASP A 60 6.32 -2.13 2.12
CA ASP A 60 7.78 -2.23 2.26
C ASP A 60 8.34 -3.26 1.28
N ASP A 61 7.61 -4.36 1.06
CA ASP A 61 7.92 -5.35 0.03
C ASP A 61 7.80 -4.77 -1.39
N ALA A 62 6.74 -4.00 -1.68
CA ALA A 62 6.58 -3.34 -2.97
C ALA A 62 7.70 -2.33 -3.26
N LEU A 63 8.05 -1.49 -2.29
CA LEU A 63 9.14 -0.54 -2.38
C LEU A 63 10.49 -1.25 -2.56
N TYR A 64 10.69 -2.37 -1.86
CA TYR A 64 11.87 -3.21 -2.03
C TYR A 64 11.96 -3.79 -3.44
N MET A 65 10.86 -4.36 -3.97
CA MET A 65 10.82 -4.89 -5.33
C MET A 65 11.06 -3.80 -6.38
N ILE A 66 10.49 -2.60 -6.20
CA ILE A 66 10.73 -1.45 -7.10
C ILE A 66 12.19 -1.03 -7.06
N ALA A 67 12.79 -0.95 -5.87
CA ALA A 67 14.21 -0.59 -5.72
C ALA A 67 15.15 -1.65 -6.32
N ARG A 68 14.78 -2.93 -6.22
CA ARG A 68 15.57 -4.07 -6.73
C ARG A 68 15.46 -4.25 -8.24
N ASP A 69 14.23 -4.27 -8.75
CA ASP A 69 13.92 -4.66 -10.13
C ASP A 69 13.82 -3.44 -11.07
N GLY A 70 13.85 -2.23 -10.51
CA GLY A 70 13.80 -0.99 -11.24
C GLY A 70 12.39 -0.63 -11.75
N VAL A 71 12.31 0.54 -12.39
CA VAL A 71 11.04 1.10 -12.89
C VAL A 71 10.40 0.27 -14.01
N ASP A 72 11.18 -0.54 -14.72
CA ASP A 72 10.69 -1.44 -15.77
C ASP A 72 9.71 -2.50 -15.24
N LYS A 73 9.79 -2.80 -13.94
CA LYS A 73 8.92 -3.75 -13.23
C LYS A 73 7.94 -3.09 -12.26
N LEU A 74 7.86 -1.76 -12.28
CA LEU A 74 7.03 -0.98 -11.35
C LEU A 74 5.56 -1.39 -11.39
N GLU A 75 4.98 -1.51 -12.59
CA GLU A 75 3.56 -1.83 -12.74
C GLU A 75 3.22 -3.23 -12.18
N ASP A 76 4.05 -4.24 -12.49
CA ASP A 76 3.88 -5.61 -12.00
C ASP A 76 4.00 -5.67 -10.47
N ASN A 77 4.98 -4.97 -9.91
CA ASN A 77 5.24 -4.92 -8.47
C ASN A 77 4.10 -4.22 -7.71
N VAL A 78 3.58 -3.11 -8.26
CA VAL A 78 2.42 -2.39 -7.71
C VAL A 78 1.17 -3.26 -7.77
N ARG A 79 0.92 -3.94 -8.90
CA ARG A 79 -0.24 -4.83 -9.06
C ARG A 79 -0.20 -5.97 -8.04
N SER A 80 0.96 -6.60 -7.86
CA SER A 80 1.17 -7.66 -6.87
C SER A 80 0.85 -7.18 -5.44
N ALA A 81 1.34 -6.00 -5.06
CA ALA A 81 1.07 -5.43 -3.74
C ALA A 81 -0.43 -5.14 -3.51
N ILE A 82 -1.13 -4.63 -4.52
CA ILE A 82 -2.58 -4.41 -4.46
C ILE A 82 -3.32 -5.73 -4.30
N ASP A 83 -2.95 -6.76 -5.06
CA ASP A 83 -3.60 -8.07 -4.99
C ASP A 83 -3.46 -8.70 -3.61
N GLU A 84 -2.30 -8.57 -2.98
CA GLU A 84 -2.03 -9.12 -1.66
C GLU A 84 -2.77 -8.35 -0.54
N VAL A 85 -2.81 -7.02 -0.62
CA VAL A 85 -3.62 -6.18 0.28
C VAL A 85 -5.11 -6.54 0.18
N VAL A 86 -5.62 -6.74 -1.04
CA VAL A 86 -7.02 -7.16 -1.25
C VAL A 86 -7.27 -8.53 -0.65
N ARG A 87 -6.37 -9.50 -0.89
CA ARG A 87 -6.48 -10.86 -0.35
C ARG A 87 -6.54 -10.84 1.18
N GLU A 88 -5.63 -10.12 1.84
CA GLU A 88 -5.58 -10.03 3.29
C GLU A 88 -6.82 -9.32 3.89
N ALA A 89 -7.31 -8.26 3.21
CA ALA A 89 -8.53 -7.58 3.63
C ALA A 89 -9.76 -8.51 3.58
N LEU A 90 -9.90 -9.30 2.51
CA LEU A 90 -10.99 -10.27 2.36
C LEU A 90 -10.88 -11.41 3.39
N ASP A 91 -9.69 -11.95 3.62
CA ASP A 91 -9.43 -12.99 4.62
C ASP A 91 -9.77 -12.50 6.04
N THR A 92 -9.43 -11.26 6.35
CA THR A 92 -9.70 -10.64 7.66
C THR A 92 -11.21 -10.48 7.88
N ALA A 93 -11.96 -10.00 6.89
CA ALA A 93 -13.41 -9.87 7.01
C ALA A 93 -14.13 -11.22 7.15
N ARG A 94 -13.63 -12.28 6.49
CA ARG A 94 -14.14 -13.64 6.64
C ARG A 94 -13.91 -14.20 8.05
N LYS A 95 -12.77 -13.90 8.67
CA LYS A 95 -12.45 -14.32 10.04
C LYS A 95 -13.24 -13.56 11.11
N GLY A 96 -13.55 -12.28 10.87
CA GLY A 96 -14.34 -11.46 11.80
C GLY A 96 -15.85 -11.71 11.78
N SER A 97 -16.35 -12.62 10.93
CA SER A 97 -17.76 -12.98 10.78
C SER A 97 -18.09 -14.41 11.26
N SER A 98 -17.13 -15.08 11.90
CA SER A 98 -17.29 -16.37 12.60
C SER A 98 -17.34 -16.16 14.12
#